data_AF-X1D870-F1
#
_entry.id   AF-X1D870-F1
#
_cell.length_a   1.000
_cell.length_b   1.000
_cell.length_c   1.000
_cell.angle_alpha   90.00
_cell.angle_beta   90.00
_cell.angle_gamma   90.00
#
_symmetry.space_group_name_H-M   'P 1'
#
loop_
_entity.id
_entity.type
_entity.pdbx_description
1 polymer ?
#
loop_
_entity_poly.entity_id
_entity_poly.type
_entity_poly.pdbx_seq_one_letter_code
_entity_poly.pdbx_strand_id
1 'polypeptide(L)' 'MIEILGEYGREDLAKVYVASMRGNKEYLVEFVESVQPPIPREKKWVLIVSTLFGCPVGCRMCDAGGEYK' A
#
# COMPACT_ATOMS: atom_id res chain seq x y z
N MET A 1 -6.67 -13.82 8.59
CA MET A 1 -5.28 -14.12 8.18
C MET A 1 -4.84 -13.06 7.19
N ILE A 2 -3.57 -12.64 7.24
CA ILE A 2 -2.96 -11.73 6.26
C ILE A 2 -2.15 -12.61 5.30
N GLU A 3 -2.27 -12.37 4.00
CA GLU A 3 -1.53 -13.12 2.97
C GLU A 3 -0.99 -12.14 1.92
N ILE A 4 0.32 -12.17 1.65
CA ILE A 4 0.91 -11.37 0.56
C ILE A 4 0.52 -12.01 -0.77
N LEU A 5 -0.15 -11.23 -1.62
CA LEU A 5 -0.60 -11.63 -2.95
C LEU A 5 0.43 -11.31 -4.03
N GLY A 6 1.26 -10.29 -3.79
CA GLY A 6 2.30 -9.87 -4.72
C GLY A 6 3.16 -8.75 -4.17
N GLU A 7 4.32 -8.59 -4.81
CA GLU A 7 5.29 -7.53 -4.50
C GLU A 7 5.96 -7.04 -5.80
N TYR A 8 6.39 -5.78 -5.80
CA TYR A 8 7.13 -5.22 -6.91
C TYR A 8 8.01 -4.04 -6.45
N GLY A 9 9.16 -3.84 -7.09
CA GLY A 9 9.99 -2.65 -6.88
C GLY A 9 11.46 -2.96 -6.59
N ARG A 10 12.13 -1.97 -6.00
CA ARG A 10 13.56 -1.99 -5.69
C ARG A 10 13.78 -1.90 -4.19
N GLU A 11 14.48 -2.89 -3.65
CA GLU A 11 14.81 -2.97 -2.24
C GLU A 11 15.54 -1.71 -1.73
N ASP A 12 16.40 -1.10 -2.54
CA ASP A 12 17.21 0.05 -2.15
C ASP A 12 16.48 1.41 -2.24
N LEU A 13 15.28 1.44 -2.83
CA LEU A 13 14.53 2.68 -3.07
C LEU A 13 13.08 2.61 -2.57
N ALA A 14 12.29 1.70 -3.15
CA ALA A 14 10.88 1.53 -2.84
C ALA A 14 10.39 0.16 -3.30
N LYS A 15 9.71 -0.57 -2.42
CA LYS A 15 9.08 -1.86 -2.70
C LYS A 15 7.65 -1.85 -2.21
N VAL A 16 6.72 -2.15 -3.11
CA VAL A 16 5.28 -2.24 -2.84
C VAL A 16 4.89 -3.69 -2.63
N TYR A 17 3.92 -3.90 -1.75
CA TYR A 17 3.29 -5.17 -1.48
C TYR A 17 1.77 -4.99 -1.51
N VAL A 18 1.09 -6.02 -1.99
CA VAL A 18 -0.37 -6.13 -1.89
C VAL A 18 -0.68 -7.35 -1.06
N ALA A 19 -1.49 -7.20 -0.02
CA ALA A 19 -1.91 -8.30 0.83
C ALA A 19 -3.43 -8.40 0.93
N SER A 20 -3.94 -9.63 0.99
CA SER A 20 -5.31 -9.91 1.38
C SER A 20 -5.43 -9.90 2.90
N MET A 21 -6.56 -9.40 3.38
CA MET A 21 -6.89 -9.33 4.79
C MET A 21 -8.09 -10.23 5.07
N ARG A 22 -8.17 -10.73 6.31
CA ARG A 22 -9.33 -11.50 6.80
C ARG A 22 -9.64 -12.76 5.97
N GLY A 23 -8.69 -13.25 5.17
CA GLY A 23 -8.90 -14.38 4.27
C GLY A 23 -9.87 -14.09 3.12
N ASN A 24 -10.07 -12.81 2.77
CA ASN A 24 -10.96 -12.38 1.70
C ASN A 24 -10.18 -11.46 0.74
N LYS A 25 -10.24 -11.80 -0.55
CA LYS A 25 -9.51 -11.13 -1.64
C LYS A 25 -10.05 -9.74 -1.98
N GLU A 26 -11.23 -9.37 -1.50
CA GLU A 26 -11.79 -8.01 -1.64
C GLU A 26 -11.21 -7.04 -0.62
N TYR A 27 -10.79 -7.54 0.55
CA TYR A 27 -10.18 -6.71 1.59
C TYR A 27 -8.68 -6.66 1.36
N LEU A 28 -8.25 -5.74 0.52
CA LEU A 28 -6.84 -5.55 0.18
C LEU A 28 -6.19 -4.39 0.95
N VAL A 29 -4.93 -4.57 1.31
CA VAL A 29 -4.07 -3.49 1.78
C VAL A 29 -2.86 -3.44 0.87
N GLU A 30 -2.59 -2.24 0.34
CA GLU A 30 -1.33 -1.94 -0.32
C GLU A 30 -0.42 -1.23 0.70
N PHE A 31 0.83 -1.67 0.77
CA PHE A 31 1.82 -1.01 1.61
C PHE A 31 3.17 -0.94 0.91
N VAL A 32 3.87 0.16 1.15
CA VAL A 32 5.16 0.45 0.52
C VAL A 32 6.20 0.69 1.61
N GLU A 33 7.32 0.01 1.50
CA GLU A 33 8.55 0.42 2.17
C GLU A 33 9.36 1.29 1.22
N SER A 34 9.80 2.46 1.68
CA SER A 34 10.57 3.38 0.84
C SER A 34 11.54 4.23 1.65
N VAL A 35 12.53 4.79 0.95
CA VAL A 35 13.48 5.76 1.50
C VAL A 35 13.16 7.14 0.93
N GLN A 36 13.55 8.21 1.63
CA GLN A 36 13.54 9.57 1.07
C GLN A 36 14.97 9.95 0.70
N PRO A 37 15.47 9.71 -0.53
CA PRO A 37 16.82 10.10 -0.89
C PRO A 37 17.04 11.61 -0.68
N PRO A 38 18.22 12.02 -0.17
CA PRO A 38 19.40 11.19 0.14
C PRO A 38 19.41 10.61 1.57
N ILE A 39 18.33 10.73 2.33
CA ILE A 39 18.25 10.23 3.72
C ILE A 39 18.17 8.71 3.70
N PRO A 40 19.13 8.00 4.32
CA PRO A 40 19.14 6.54 4.31
C PRO A 40 18.05 5.98 5.24
N ARG A 41 17.65 4.72 4.99
CA ARG A 41 16.50 4.07 5.64
C ARG A 41 16.62 4.02 7.16
N GLU A 42 17.83 3.85 7.67
CA GLU A 42 18.13 3.76 9.11
C GLU A 42 17.88 5.08 9.83
N LYS A 43 17.91 6.20 9.10
CA LYS A 43 17.58 7.54 9.63
C LYS A 43 16.13 7.90 9.41
N LYS A 44 15.57 7.50 8.26
CA LYS A 44 14.16 7.72 7.93
C LYS A 44 13.64 6.61 7.04
N TRP A 45 12.74 5.82 7.59
CA TRP A 45 11.96 4.85 6.84
C TRP A 45 10.57 5.42 6.56
N VAL A 46 10.17 5.46 5.29
CA VAL A 46 8.84 5.90 4.87
C VAL A 46 7.99 4.68 4.59
N LEU A 47 6.99 4.46 5.44
CA LEU A 47 5.98 3.43 5.27
C LEU A 47 4.67 4.08 4.83
N ILE A 48 4.17 3.69 3.66
CA ILE A 48 2.87 4.12 3.15
C ILE A 48 1.93 2.93 3.28
N VAL A 49 0.75 3.14 3.87
CA VAL A 49 -0.26 2.09 4.03
C VAL A 49 -1.59 2.62 3.52
N SER A 50 -2.10 1.99 2.47
CA SER A 50 -3.36 2.32 1.82
C SER A 50 -4.34 1.17 2.05
N THR A 51 -5.42 1.45 2.78
CA THR A 51 -6.53 0.50 2.92
C THR A 51 -7.40 0.58 1.68
N LEU A 52 -7.40 -0.47 0.88
CA LEU A 52 -8.13 -0.56 -0.38
C LEU A 52 -9.55 -1.12 -0.14
N PHE A 53 -10.18 -0.70 0.96
CA PHE A 53 -11.49 -1.19 1.40
C PHE A 53 -12.61 -0.22 1.01
N GLY A 54 -12.34 0.68 0.06
CA GLY A 54 -13.24 1.77 -0.29
C GLY A 54 -13.22 2.93 0.70
N CYS A 55 -13.78 4.06 0.27
CA CYS A 55 -13.92 5.26 1.08
C CYS A 55 -15.36 5.78 0.95
N PRO A 56 -16.10 5.94 2.06
CA PRO A 56 -17.51 6.32 2.01
C PRO A 56 -17.75 7.76 1.52
N VAL A 57 -16.70 8.57 1.37
CA VAL A 57 -16.82 9.97 0.92
C VAL A 57 -17.23 10.05 -0.56
N GLY A 58 -16.83 9.09 -1.40
CA GLY A 58 -17.23 9.05 -2.81
C GLY A 58 -16.79 10.29 -3.61
N CYS A 59 -15.63 10.86 -3.27
CA CYS A 59 -15.09 12.06 -3.92
C CYS A 59 -14.92 11.85 -5.43
N ARG A 60 -15.54 12.71 -6.26
CA ARG A 60 -15.45 12.65 -7.72
C ARG A 60 -14.04 12.88 -8.28
N MET A 61 -13.16 13.51 -7.49
CA MET A 61 -11.78 13.80 -7.85
C MET A 61 -10.78 12.75 -7.34
N CYS A 62 -11.24 11.70 -6.64
CA CYS A 62 -10.36 10.72 -6.03
C CYS A 62 -9.71 9.83 -7.10
N ASP A 63 -8.38 9.80 -7.11
CA ASP A 63 -7.56 8.93 -7.96
C ASP A 63 -7.14 7.63 -7.23
N ALA A 64 -7.25 7.58 -5.90
CA ALA A 64 -6.89 6.42 -5.08
C ALA A 64 -8.05 5.44 -4.82
N GLY A 65 -9.30 5.86 -5.04
CA GLY A 65 -10.49 5.08 -4.67
C GLY A 65 -10.85 3.96 -5.63
N GLY A 66 -10.63 4.17 -6.94
CA GLY A 66 -10.88 3.16 -7.98
C GLY A 66 -12.23 2.46 -7.87
N GLU A 67 -12.21 1.13 -7.96
CA GLU A 67 -13.39 0.26 -7.80
C GLU A 67 -13.59 -0.28 -6.37
N TYR A 68 -12.76 0.15 -5.41
CA TYR A 68 -12.83 -0.32 -4.03
C TYR A 68 -14.08 0.21 -3.31
N LYS A 69 -14.74 -0.64 -2.51
CA LYS A 69 -16.06 -0.37 -1.90
C LYS A 69 -16.08 -0.63 -0.41
#